data_AF-A0A7V9PRG3-F1
#
_entry.id   AF-A0A7V9PRG3-F1
#
_cell.length_a   1.000
_cell.length_b   1.000
_cell.length_c   1.000
_cell.angle_alpha   90.00
_cell.angle_beta   90.00
_cell.angle_gamma   90.00
#
_symmetry.space_group_name_H-M   'P 1'
#
loop_
_entity.id
_entity.type
_entity.pdbx_description
1 polymer ?
#
loop_
_entity_poly.entity_id
_entity_poly.type
_entity_poly.pdbx_seq_one_letter_code
_entity_poly.pdbx_strand_id
1 'polypeptide(L)'
;MTQPTEENVIWLTREAHDRLQAELDHLRGPRRAELSARIGEARDEGDLRENGGYHAAKEEQGKAEARIRQLEDMLRRAEVGEPPTDGHTVDAGMVVKVRFVDFDEVDTFVLGSREIADTVPDDLDVYSPQSPLGSAIRGKQIGDSATYAAPDGSKVTVEVVEATPFRG
;
A
#
# COMPACT_ATOMS: atom_id res chain seq x y z
N MET A 1 0.49 32.44 -0.20
CA MET A 1 1.65 31.54 -0.40
C MET A 1 1.10 30.14 -0.26
N THR A 2 0.90 29.45 -1.38
CA THR A 2 0.41 28.07 -1.39
C THR A 2 1.57 27.20 -0.93
N GLN A 3 1.42 26.53 0.21
CA GLN A 3 2.40 25.57 0.69
C GLN A 3 2.61 24.52 -0.41
N PRO A 4 3.85 24.12 -0.74
CA PRO A 4 4.06 22.99 -1.62
C PRO A 4 3.41 21.78 -0.95
N THR A 5 2.48 21.13 -1.65
CA THR A 5 1.98 19.82 -1.25
C THR A 5 3.19 18.91 -1.15
N GLU A 6 3.62 18.58 0.07
CA GLU A 6 4.60 17.53 0.27
C GLU A 6 4.00 16.28 -0.37
N GLU A 7 4.55 15.89 -1.53
CA GLU A 7 4.11 14.71 -2.25
C GLU A 7 4.16 13.54 -1.27
N ASN A 8 3.02 12.86 -1.10
CA ASN A 8 2.87 11.77 -0.15
C ASN A 8 3.81 10.62 -0.57
N VAL A 9 5.04 10.61 -0.04
CA VAL A 9 6.09 9.65 -0.39
C VAL A 9 5.62 8.26 0.01
N ILE A 10 5.64 7.34 -0.95
CA ILE A 10 5.26 5.95 -0.71
C ILE A 10 6.53 5.18 -0.39
N TRP A 11 6.73 4.84 0.87
CA TRP A 11 7.84 3.97 1.19
C TRP A 11 7.54 2.54 0.73
N LEU A 12 8.45 1.94 -0.03
CA LEU A 12 8.39 0.54 -0.46
C LEU A 12 9.68 -0.19 -0.09
N THR A 13 9.56 -1.47 0.26
CA THR A 13 10.73 -2.35 0.21
C THR A 13 11.17 -2.55 -1.24
N ARG A 14 12.43 -2.92 -1.45
CA ARG A 14 12.91 -3.34 -2.78
C ARG A 14 12.05 -4.47 -3.38
N GLU A 15 11.70 -5.46 -2.56
CA GLU A 15 10.90 -6.60 -2.99
C GLU A 15 9.48 -6.19 -3.43
N ALA A 16 8.82 -5.31 -2.67
CA ALA A 16 7.50 -4.80 -3.02
C ALA A 16 7.55 -3.94 -4.29
N HIS A 17 8.56 -3.08 -4.42
CA HIS A 17 8.77 -2.29 -5.63
C HIS A 17 8.94 -3.19 -6.86
N ASP A 18 9.79 -4.20 -6.79
CA ASP A 18 10.07 -5.10 -7.91
C ASP A 18 8.82 -5.90 -8.31
N ARG A 19 7.99 -6.30 -7.34
CA ARG A 19 6.70 -6.94 -7.63
C ARG A 19 5.73 -6.02 -8.35
N LEU A 20 5.57 -4.79 -7.85
CA LEU A 20 4.67 -3.79 -8.46
C LEU A 20 5.15 -3.42 -9.87
N GLN A 21 6.47 -3.34 -10.08
CA GLN A 21 7.07 -3.12 -11.40
C GLN A 21 6.79 -4.30 -12.34
N ALA A 22 6.94 -5.54 -11.87
CA ALA A 22 6.62 -6.73 -12.66
C ALA A 22 5.13 -6.82 -13.02
N GLU A 23 4.24 -6.45 -12.09
CA GLU A 23 2.80 -6.33 -12.35
C GLU A 23 2.53 -5.29 -13.45
N LEU A 24 3.13 -4.10 -13.33
CA LEU A 24 2.99 -3.02 -14.31
C LEU A 24 3.46 -3.45 -15.71
N ASP A 25 4.60 -4.13 -15.79
CA ASP A 25 5.15 -4.61 -17.06
C ASP A 25 4.26 -5.68 -17.71
N HIS A 26 3.71 -6.58 -16.90
CA HIS A 26 2.74 -7.58 -17.37
C HIS A 26 1.45 -6.92 -17.90
N LEU A 27 0.92 -5.94 -17.17
CA LEU A 27 -0.31 -5.23 -17.53
C LEU A 27 -0.13 -4.40 -18.81
N ARG A 28 0.98 -3.66 -18.93
CA ARG A 28 1.27 -2.80 -20.10
C ARG A 28 1.63 -3.58 -21.35
N GLY A 29 2.24 -4.76 -21.20
CA GLY A 29 2.69 -5.59 -22.32
C GLY A 29 1.73 -6.75 -22.62
N PRO A 30 2.03 -7.97 -22.16
CA PRO A 30 1.28 -9.19 -22.51
C PRO A 30 -0.23 -9.05 -22.33
N ARG A 31 -0.68 -8.53 -21.18
CA ARG A 31 -2.11 -8.46 -20.86
C ARG A 31 -2.86 -7.45 -21.74
N ARG A 32 -2.27 -6.28 -22.00
CA ARG A 32 -2.88 -5.27 -22.90
C ARG A 32 -3.01 -5.79 -24.33
N ALA A 33 -2.03 -6.55 -24.81
CA ALA A 33 -2.09 -7.20 -26.12
C ALA A 33 -3.20 -8.27 -26.17
N GLU A 34 -3.29 -9.11 -25.15
CA GLU A 34 -4.33 -10.13 -25.02
C GLU A 34 -5.74 -9.52 -25.01
N LEU A 35 -5.97 -8.48 -24.19
CA LEU A 35 -7.26 -7.79 -24.12
C LEU A 35 -7.62 -7.13 -25.45
N SER A 36 -6.65 -6.54 -26.15
CA SER A 36 -6.86 -5.97 -27.48
C SER A 36 -7.28 -7.03 -28.50
N ALA A 37 -6.65 -8.21 -28.47
CA ALA A 37 -7.01 -9.32 -29.34
C ALA A 37 -8.43 -9.83 -29.05
N ARG A 38 -8.77 -10.07 -27.77
CA ARG A 38 -10.12 -10.50 -27.36
C ARG A 38 -11.21 -9.52 -27.76
N ILE A 39 -10.95 -8.21 -27.66
CA ILE A 39 -11.89 -7.17 -28.13
C ILE A 39 -12.05 -7.24 -29.65
N GLY A 40 -10.96 -7.48 -30.40
CA GLY A 40 -10.99 -7.67 -31.84
C GLY A 40 -11.82 -8.89 -32.25
N GLU A 41 -11.56 -10.05 -31.63
CA GLU A 41 -12.31 -11.29 -31.87
C GLU A 41 -13.81 -11.11 -31.58
N ALA A 42 -14.16 -10.57 -30.42
CA ALA A 42 -15.56 -10.32 -30.06
C ALA A 42 -16.24 -9.30 -31.00
N ARG A 43 -15.47 -8.40 -31.62
CA ARG A 43 -16.00 -7.45 -32.59
C ARG A 43 -16.38 -8.11 -33.91
N ASP A 44 -15.72 -9.20 -34.27
CA ASP A 44 -15.99 -9.94 -35.52
C ASP A 44 -17.18 -10.91 -35.37
N GLU A 45 -17.64 -11.17 -34.14
CA GLU A 45 -18.72 -12.13 -33.83
C GLU A 45 -20.16 -11.61 -34.06
N GLY A 46 -20.36 -10.34 -34.43
CA GLY A 46 -21.68 -9.83 -34.83
C GLY A 46 -22.06 -8.47 -34.23
N ASP A 47 -23.33 -8.31 -33.84
CA ASP A 47 -23.83 -7.03 -33.32
C ASP A 47 -23.23 -6.73 -31.93
N LEU A 48 -22.40 -5.69 -31.88
CA LEU A 48 -21.73 -5.19 -30.67
C LEU A 48 -22.69 -4.77 -29.56
N ARG A 49 -23.94 -4.41 -29.90
CA ARG A 49 -24.91 -4.01 -28.87
C ARG A 49 -25.30 -5.18 -27.97
N GLU A 50 -25.36 -6.38 -28.52
CA GLU A 50 -25.81 -7.59 -27.80
C GLU A 50 -24.65 -8.53 -27.43
N ASN A 51 -23.43 -8.27 -27.94
CA ASN A 51 -22.26 -9.09 -27.62
C ASN A 51 -21.76 -8.85 -26.18
N GLY A 52 -22.18 -9.72 -25.25
CA GLY A 52 -21.72 -9.71 -23.87
C GLY A 52 -20.21 -9.92 -23.70
N GLY A 53 -19.57 -10.70 -24.58
CA GLY A 53 -18.12 -10.92 -24.59
C GLY A 53 -17.34 -9.64 -24.92
N TYR A 54 -17.84 -8.84 -25.87
CA TYR A 54 -17.26 -7.54 -26.20
C TYR A 54 -17.33 -6.57 -25.03
N HIS A 55 -18.50 -6.44 -24.39
CA HIS A 55 -18.68 -5.56 -23.23
C HIS A 55 -17.79 -5.99 -22.05
N ALA A 56 -17.73 -7.30 -21.76
CA ALA A 56 -16.86 -7.84 -20.72
C ALA A 56 -15.37 -7.56 -21.02
N ALA A 57 -14.92 -7.78 -22.25
CA ALA A 57 -13.54 -7.51 -22.63
C ALA A 57 -13.18 -6.02 -22.54
N LYS A 58 -14.12 -5.12 -22.87
CA LYS A 58 -13.97 -3.67 -22.69
C LYS A 58 -13.91 -3.25 -21.23
N GLU A 59 -14.72 -3.86 -20.37
CA GLU A 59 -14.69 -3.62 -18.93
C GLU A 59 -13.35 -4.06 -18.33
N GLU A 60 -12.88 -5.27 -18.68
CA GLU A 60 -11.60 -5.80 -18.25
C GLU A 60 -10.42 -4.94 -18.72
N GLN A 61 -10.46 -4.44 -19.96
CA GLN A 61 -9.52 -3.42 -20.43
C GLN A 61 -9.57 -2.17 -19.55
N GLY A 62 -10.77 -1.65 -19.24
CA GLY A 62 -10.94 -0.49 -18.37
C GLY A 62 -10.31 -0.68 -16.98
N LYS A 63 -10.50 -1.85 -16.37
CA LYS A 63 -9.90 -2.22 -15.08
C LYS A 63 -8.37 -2.29 -15.16
N ALA A 64 -7.84 -2.96 -16.19
CA ALA A 64 -6.39 -3.04 -16.41
C ALA A 64 -5.76 -1.65 -16.58
N GLU A 65 -6.39 -0.77 -17.37
CA GLU A 65 -5.94 0.62 -17.58
C GLU A 65 -6.04 1.49 -16.32
N ALA A 66 -7.02 1.23 -15.44
CA ALA A 66 -7.09 1.88 -14.14
C ALA A 66 -5.94 1.44 -13.23
N ARG A 67 -5.66 0.13 -13.17
CA ARG A 67 -4.56 -0.42 -12.36
C ARG A 67 -3.19 0.05 -12.86
N ILE A 68 -2.97 0.09 -14.17
CA ILE A 68 -1.74 0.64 -14.77
C ILE A 68 -1.49 2.08 -14.26
N ARG A 69 -2.49 2.95 -14.30
CA ARG A 69 -2.37 4.34 -13.83
C ARG A 69 -2.06 4.44 -12.33
N GLN A 70 -2.68 3.57 -11.52
CA GLN A 70 -2.40 3.49 -10.09
C GLN A 70 -0.94 3.07 -9.83
N LEU A 71 -0.48 1.99 -10.46
CA LEU A 71 0.89 1.49 -10.32
C LEU A 71 1.92 2.52 -10.79
N GLU A 72 1.65 3.22 -11.90
CA GLU A 72 2.51 4.29 -12.41
C GLU A 72 2.65 5.46 -11.42
N ASP A 73 1.55 5.88 -10.79
CA ASP A 73 1.58 6.93 -9.76
C ASP A 73 2.33 6.46 -8.52
N MET A 74 2.05 5.23 -8.07
CA MET A 74 2.68 4.65 -6.89
C MET A 74 4.19 4.54 -7.05
N LEU A 75 4.65 3.91 -8.15
CA LEU A 75 6.08 3.71 -8.43
C LEU A 75 6.81 5.04 -8.65
N ARG A 76 6.15 6.06 -9.22
CA ARG A 76 6.75 7.40 -9.39
C ARG A 76 7.02 8.09 -8.06
N ARG A 77 6.13 7.90 -7.08
CA ARG A 77 6.22 8.50 -5.73
C ARG A 77 6.95 7.59 -4.74
N ALA A 78 7.40 6.44 -5.19
CA ALA A 78 8.00 5.45 -4.33
C ALA A 78 9.41 5.86 -3.90
N GLU A 79 9.66 5.84 -2.60
CA GLU A 79 11.00 5.80 -2.04
C GLU A 79 11.31 4.36 -1.65
N VAL A 80 12.29 3.77 -2.34
CA VAL A 80 12.68 2.38 -2.11
C VAL A 80 13.76 2.34 -1.05
N GLY A 81 13.43 1.76 0.10
CA GLY A 81 14.35 1.56 1.21
C GLY A 81 14.64 0.09 1.48
N GLU A 82 15.70 -0.15 2.26
CA GLU A 82 15.87 -1.41 2.96
C GLU A 82 15.30 -1.24 4.37
N PRO A 83 14.42 -2.13 4.84
CA PRO A 83 13.96 -2.07 6.22
C PRO A 83 15.16 -2.26 7.15
N PRO A 84 15.23 -1.54 8.28
CA PRO A 84 16.32 -1.65 9.24
C PRO A 84 16.59 -3.12 9.64
N THR A 85 17.80 -3.60 9.37
CA THR A 85 18.22 -4.99 9.59
C THR A 85 18.28 -5.40 11.06
N ASP A 86 18.32 -4.42 11.95
CA ASP A 86 18.34 -4.60 13.39
C ASP A 86 17.01 -5.12 13.93
N GLY A 87 15.86 -4.87 13.27
CA GLY A 87 14.56 -5.41 13.73
C GLY A 87 14.18 -5.01 15.15
N HIS A 88 14.71 -3.87 15.62
CA HIS A 88 14.46 -3.35 16.97
C HIS A 88 13.90 -1.94 16.93
N THR A 89 14.10 -1.19 15.83
CA THR A 89 13.68 0.20 15.68
C THR A 89 12.49 0.30 14.73
N VAL A 90 11.41 0.95 15.15
CA VAL A 90 10.23 1.17 14.32
C VAL A 90 10.52 2.19 13.21
N ASP A 91 10.34 1.81 11.95
CA ASP A 91 10.36 2.73 10.80
C ASP A 91 9.36 2.27 9.72
N ALA A 92 9.20 3.09 8.68
CA ALA A 92 8.38 2.74 7.54
C ALA A 92 8.83 1.40 6.92
N GLY A 93 7.86 0.56 6.53
CA GLY A 93 8.15 -0.77 6.02
C GLY A 93 8.27 -1.87 7.07
N MET A 94 7.87 -1.61 8.31
CA MET A 94 7.81 -2.61 9.37
C MET A 94 6.39 -3.04 9.69
N VAL A 95 6.23 -4.30 10.06
CA VAL A 95 5.10 -4.79 10.86
C VAL A 95 5.40 -4.44 12.31
N VAL A 96 4.54 -3.61 12.89
CA VAL A 96 4.68 -3.12 14.25
C VAL A 96 3.54 -3.65 15.08
N LYS A 97 3.88 -4.18 16.25
CA LYS A 97 2.92 -4.58 17.27
C LYS A 97 3.01 -3.61 18.43
N VAL A 98 1.89 -2.98 18.77
CA VAL A 98 1.81 -2.04 19.90
C VAL A 98 0.80 -2.52 20.91
N ARG A 99 1.05 -2.21 22.19
CA ARG A 99 0.09 -2.41 23.27
C ARG A 99 -0.44 -1.07 23.75
N PHE A 100 -1.75 -0.89 23.74
CA PHE A 100 -2.44 0.24 24.34
C PHE A 100 -2.46 0.09 25.86
N VAL A 101 -1.70 0.93 26.56
CA VAL A 101 -1.46 0.80 28.01
C VAL A 101 -2.75 0.97 28.82
N ASP A 102 -3.63 1.87 28.38
CA ASP A 102 -4.87 2.20 29.12
C ASP A 102 -5.93 1.09 29.04
N PHE A 103 -5.87 0.25 28.00
CA PHE A 103 -6.87 -0.79 27.72
C PHE A 103 -6.31 -2.22 27.74
N ASP A 104 -4.98 -2.37 27.89
CA ASP A 104 -4.23 -3.64 27.75
C ASP A 104 -4.56 -4.41 26.46
N GLU A 105 -4.87 -3.66 25.40
CA GLU A 105 -5.19 -4.19 24.07
C GLU A 105 -3.95 -4.15 23.18
N VAL A 106 -3.84 -5.10 22.25
CA VAL A 106 -2.70 -5.22 21.36
C VAL A 106 -3.16 -5.15 19.91
N ASP A 107 -2.46 -4.34 19.12
CA ASP A 107 -2.74 -4.15 17.71
C ASP A 107 -1.48 -4.37 16.88
N THR A 108 -1.64 -4.93 15.68
CA THR A 108 -0.55 -5.26 14.76
C THR A 108 -0.85 -4.73 13.38
N PHE A 109 0.03 -3.88 12.86
CA PHE A 109 -0.18 -3.18 11.59
C PHE A 109 1.12 -2.98 10.83
N VAL A 110 1.02 -2.69 9.54
CA VAL A 110 2.14 -2.26 8.71
C VAL A 110 2.27 -0.74 8.78
N LEU A 111 3.46 -0.23 9.14
CA LEU A 111 3.74 1.20 9.09
C LEU A 111 4.14 1.60 7.66
N GLY A 112 3.20 2.16 6.90
CA GLY A 112 3.39 2.46 5.47
C GLY A 112 2.32 3.37 4.86
N SER A 113 2.46 3.74 3.59
CA SER A 113 1.42 4.53 2.90
C SER A 113 0.14 3.71 2.73
N ARG A 114 -1.03 4.32 2.90
CA ARG A 114 -2.32 3.65 2.64
C ARG A 114 -2.44 3.06 1.24
N GLU A 115 -1.65 3.56 0.28
CA GLU A 115 -1.65 3.05 -1.10
C GLU A 115 -1.08 1.64 -1.24
N ILE A 116 -0.34 1.16 -0.23
CA ILE A 116 0.14 -0.23 -0.20
C ILE A 116 -0.89 -1.18 0.42
N ALA A 117 -2.06 -0.71 0.87
CA ALA A 117 -3.06 -1.56 1.52
C ALA A 117 -3.46 -2.77 0.66
N ASP A 118 -3.61 -2.60 -0.66
CA ASP A 118 -3.92 -3.70 -1.59
C ASP A 118 -2.81 -4.77 -1.68
N THR A 119 -1.62 -4.50 -1.14
CA THR A 119 -0.46 -5.41 -1.14
C THR A 119 -0.22 -6.07 0.21
N VAL A 120 -0.94 -5.63 1.24
CA VAL A 120 -0.86 -6.14 2.61
C VAL A 120 -1.94 -7.21 2.81
N PRO A 121 -1.67 -8.30 3.54
CA PRO A 121 -2.70 -9.28 3.89
C PRO A 121 -3.93 -8.63 4.54
N ASP A 122 -5.13 -9.14 4.24
CA ASP A 122 -6.41 -8.58 4.73
C ASP A 122 -6.53 -8.56 6.28
N ASP A 123 -5.70 -9.33 6.99
CA ASP A 123 -5.64 -9.39 8.45
C ASP A 123 -4.71 -8.32 9.08
N LEU A 124 -4.02 -7.52 8.27
CA LEU A 124 -3.15 -6.44 8.73
C LEU A 124 -3.60 -5.08 8.18
N ASP A 125 -3.80 -4.13 9.10
CA ASP A 125 -4.05 -2.74 8.74
C ASP A 125 -2.78 -2.01 8.30
N VAL A 126 -2.94 -0.93 7.52
CA VAL A 126 -1.84 -0.04 7.10
C VAL A 126 -1.97 1.33 7.72
N TYR A 127 -1.03 1.67 8.59
CA TYR A 127 -0.99 2.96 9.29
C TYR A 127 0.12 3.84 8.72
N SER A 128 -0.21 5.09 8.41
CA SER A 128 0.76 6.03 7.87
C SER A 128 1.83 6.41 8.91
N PRO A 129 3.12 6.48 8.54
CA PRO A 129 4.16 7.09 9.37
C PRO A 129 3.83 8.53 9.80
N GLN A 130 2.99 9.24 9.04
CA GLN A 130 2.55 10.61 9.33
C GLN A 130 1.29 10.67 10.21
N SER A 131 0.67 9.52 10.53
CA SER A 131 -0.46 9.49 11.47
C SER A 131 0.00 9.86 12.90
N PRO A 132 -0.91 10.30 13.79
CA PRO A 132 -0.54 10.61 15.18
C PRO A 132 0.17 9.46 15.90
N LEU A 133 -0.33 8.22 15.71
CA LEU A 133 0.31 7.01 16.23
C LEU A 133 1.66 6.76 15.56
N GLY A 134 1.69 6.71 14.22
CA GLY A 134 2.91 6.44 13.45
C GLY A 134 4.05 7.41 13.75
N SER A 135 3.74 8.71 13.86
CA SER A 135 4.73 9.75 14.18
C SER A 135 5.27 9.62 15.60
N ALA A 136 4.47 9.11 16.54
CA ALA A 136 4.86 8.96 17.94
C ALA A 136 5.75 7.75 18.18
N ILE A 137 5.54 6.66 17.43
CA ILE A 137 6.30 5.41 17.56
C ILE A 137 7.51 5.35 16.61
N ARG A 138 7.57 6.17 15.56
CA ARG A 138 8.70 6.17 14.62
C ARG A 138 10.03 6.47 15.34
N GLY A 139 11.04 5.64 15.09
CA GLY A 139 12.35 5.69 15.73
C GLY A 139 12.41 5.13 17.14
N LYS A 140 11.29 4.63 17.69
CA LYS A 140 11.25 3.95 18.99
C LYS A 140 11.75 2.52 18.89
N GLN A 141 12.26 2.01 20.00
CA GLN A 141 12.71 0.63 20.11
C GLN A 141 11.65 -0.26 20.77
N ILE A 142 11.79 -1.58 20.61
CA ILE A 142 10.98 -2.56 21.35
C ILE A 142 11.12 -2.30 22.86
N GLY A 143 9.99 -2.19 23.55
CA GLY A 143 9.86 -1.84 24.97
C GLY A 143 9.71 -0.34 25.25
N ASP A 144 9.92 0.54 24.26
CA ASP A 144 9.66 1.96 24.44
C ASP A 144 8.17 2.26 24.43
N SER A 145 7.77 3.26 25.21
CA SER A 145 6.42 3.83 25.17
C SER A 145 6.38 5.21 24.50
N ALA A 146 5.24 5.51 23.87
CA ALA A 146 4.94 6.79 23.27
C ALA A 146 3.49 7.20 23.59
N THR A 147 3.28 8.50 23.84
CA THR A 147 1.94 9.07 24.03
C THR A 147 1.64 10.00 22.88
N TYR A 148 0.47 9.85 22.27
CA TYR A 148 -0.01 10.72 21.20
C TYR A 148 -1.44 11.20 21.47
N ALA A 149 -1.85 12.26 20.76
CA ALA A 149 -3.22 12.73 20.78
C ALA A 149 -4.02 12.04 19.66
N ALA A 150 -5.08 11.32 20.02
CA ALA A 150 -6.01 10.79 19.06
C ALA A 150 -6.83 11.93 18.42
N PRO A 151 -7.49 11.70 17.26
CA PRO A 151 -8.26 12.74 16.56
C PRO A 151 -9.38 13.38 17.40
N ASP A 152 -9.88 12.68 18.41
CA ASP A 152 -10.88 13.17 19.37
C ASP A 152 -10.29 14.03 20.51
N GLY A 153 -8.97 14.22 20.53
CA GLY A 153 -8.24 14.98 21.53
C GLY A 153 -7.86 14.18 22.78
N SER A 154 -8.24 12.90 22.87
CA SER A 154 -7.80 12.03 23.97
C SER A 154 -6.31 11.72 23.86
N LYS A 155 -5.65 11.55 25.01
CA LYS A 155 -4.25 11.10 25.05
C LYS A 155 -4.25 9.59 25.15
N VAL A 156 -3.54 8.95 24.22
CA VAL A 156 -3.40 7.49 24.17
C VAL A 156 -1.93 7.15 24.34
N THR A 157 -1.63 6.23 25.26
CA THR A 157 -0.26 5.73 25.46
C THR A 157 -0.12 4.32 24.91
N VAL A 158 0.91 4.11 24.11
CA VAL A 158 1.24 2.82 23.50
C VAL A 158 2.66 2.41 23.86
N GLU A 159 2.89 1.10 23.97
CA GLU A 159 4.21 0.50 24.09
C GLU A 159 4.51 -0.35 22.86
N VAL A 160 5.71 -0.22 22.29
CA VAL A 160 6.15 -1.06 21.16
C VAL A 160 6.51 -2.44 21.69
N VAL A 161 5.75 -3.45 21.28
CA VAL A 161 5.96 -4.85 21.69
C VAL A 161 6.87 -5.59 20.70
N GLU A 162 6.72 -5.29 19.41
CA GLU A 162 7.45 -5.98 18.35
C GLU A 162 7.60 -5.05 17.14
N ALA A 163 8.73 -5.13 16.45
CA ALA A 163 8.98 -4.41 15.20
C ALA A 163 9.77 -5.32 14.27
N THR A 164 9.14 -5.81 13.20
CA THR A 164 9.79 -6.71 12.23
C THR A 164 9.67 -6.16 10.82
N PRO A 165 10.69 -6.36 9.96
CA PRO A 165 10.60 -5.97 8.55
C PRO A 165 9.39 -6.59 7.85
N PHE A 166 8.57 -5.78 7.19
CA PHE A 166 7.49 -6.27 6.35
C PHE A 166 8.08 -6.92 5.09
N ARG A 167 7.89 -8.22 4.96
CA ARG A 167 8.21 -9.00 3.75
C ARG A 167 6.91 -9.29 3.02
N GLY A 168 6.22 -8.22 2.68
CA GLY A 168 5.04 -8.29 1.84
C GLY A 168 5.44 -8.39 0.41
#